data_AF-A0A359LTT1-F1
#
_entry.id   AF-A0A359LTT1-F1
#
_cell.length_a   1.000
_cell.length_b   1.000
_cell.length_c   1.000
_cell.angle_alpha   90.00
_cell.angle_beta   90.00
_cell.angle_gamma   90.00
#
_symmetry.space_group_name_H-M   'P 1'
#
loop_
_entity.id
_entity.type
_entity.pdbx_description
1 polymer ?
#
loop_
_entity_poly.entity_id
_entity_poly.type
_entity_poly.pdbx_seq_one_letter_code
_entity_poly.pdbx_strand_id
1 'polypeptide(L)' 'GGMVTEWAGRVPSAGESVERGGLRLEVLAGNEMRVERVRISKVPPKSNGENGKADERA' A
#
# COMPACT_ATOMS: atom_id res chain seq x y z
N GLY A 1 7.27 13.01 -11.52
CA GLY A 1 7.04 13.33 -10.11
C GLY A 1 7.72 12.29 -9.23
N GLY A 2 7.66 12.47 -7.91
CA GLY A 2 8.30 11.56 -6.96
C GLY A 2 7.67 10.16 -6.99
N MET A 3 8.44 9.14 -6.60
CA MET A 3 8.06 7.72 -6.72
C MET A 3 6.67 7.39 -6.16
N VAL A 4 6.31 7.95 -5.01
CA VAL A 4 4.99 7.75 -4.38
C VAL A 4 3.87 8.46 -5.13
N THR A 5 4.12 9.69 -5.60
CA THR A 5 3.13 10.50 -6.32
C THR A 5 2.78 9.87 -7.67
N GLU A 6 3.77 9.32 -8.38
CA GLU A 6 3.54 8.61 -9.64
C GLU A 6 2.74 7.32 -9.43
N TRP A 7 3.00 6.59 -8.33
CA TRP A 7 2.26 5.36 -8.04
C TRP A 7 0.84 5.63 -7.57
N ALA A 8 0.62 6.73 -6.84
CA ALA A 8 -0.70 7.15 -6.37
C ALA A 8 -1.52 7.91 -7.42
N GLY A 9 -0.88 8.46 -8.47
CA GLY A 9 -1.53 9.35 -9.45
C GLY A 9 -1.94 10.72 -8.89
N ARG A 10 -1.58 11.02 -7.64
CA ARG A 10 -1.85 12.27 -6.92
C ARG A 10 -0.83 12.47 -5.80
N VAL A 11 -0.84 13.61 -5.13
CA VAL A 11 -0.10 13.79 -3.86
C VAL A 11 -0.90 13.14 -2.72
N PRO A 12 -0.43 12.05 -2.10
CA PRO A 12 -1.11 11.42 -0.98
C PRO A 12 -0.89 12.16 0.34
N SER A 13 -1.85 12.06 1.24
CA SER A 13 -1.80 12.65 2.57
C SER A 13 -1.01 11.78 3.56
N ALA A 14 -0.57 12.38 4.67
CA ALA A 14 0.05 11.62 5.77
C ALA A 14 -0.92 10.56 6.32
N GLY A 15 -0.40 9.36 6.58
CA GLY A 15 -1.15 8.17 6.98
C GLY A 15 -1.60 7.29 5.81
N GLU A 16 -1.58 7.77 4.57
CA GLU A 16 -1.90 6.94 3.42
C GLU A 16 -0.74 5.99 3.06
N SER A 17 -1.08 4.82 2.52
CA SER A 17 -0.09 3.84 2.05
C SER A 17 -0.37 3.32 0.65
N VAL A 18 0.68 3.12 -0.13
CA VAL A 18 0.64 2.51 -1.47
C VAL A 18 1.48 1.25 -1.48
N GLU A 19 0.95 0.17 -2.05
CA GLU A 19 1.65 -1.11 -2.18
C GLU A 19 1.95 -1.44 -3.65
N ARG A 20 3.20 -1.80 -3.96
CA ARG A 20 3.60 -2.24 -5.30
C ARG A 20 4.84 -3.12 -5.24
N GLY A 21 4.84 -4.22 -5.98
CA GLY A 21 6.02 -5.09 -6.10
C GLY A 21 6.50 -5.67 -4.77
N GLY A 22 5.59 -5.93 -3.82
CA GLY A 22 5.93 -6.43 -2.48
C GLY A 22 6.52 -5.39 -1.54
N LEU A 23 6.47 -4.10 -1.90
CA LEU A 23 6.80 -2.98 -1.02
C LEU A 23 5.52 -2.24 -0.61
N ARG A 24 5.48 -1.78 0.64
CA ARG A 24 4.51 -0.84 1.18
C ARG A 24 5.23 0.46 1.50
N LEU A 25 4.72 1.56 0.96
CA LEU A 25 5.16 2.91 1.26
C LEU A 25 4.05 3.61 2.03
N GLU A 26 4.35 4.05 3.25
CA GLU A 26 3.46 4.82 4.11
C GLU A 26 3.94 6.26 4.18
N VAL A 27 3.06 7.22 3.93
CA VAL A 27 3.38 8.65 4.01
C VAL A 27 3.37 9.07 5.47
N LEU A 28 4.51 9.51 5.98
CA LEU A 28 4.62 9.98 7.36
C LEU A 28 4.41 11.49 7.48
N ALA A 29 4.81 12.24 6.45
CA ALA A 29 4.67 13.69 6.40
C ALA A 29 4.62 14.20 4.95
N GLY A 30 3.85 15.25 4.74
CA GLY A 30 3.68 15.89 3.44
C GLY A 30 2.70 17.06 3.52
N ASN A 31 2.60 17.80 2.42
CA ASN A 31 1.64 18.86 2.21
C ASN A 31 0.92 18.65 0.86
N GLU A 32 0.07 19.59 0.47
CA GLU A 32 -0.76 19.49 -0.75
C GLU A 32 0.05 19.37 -2.05
N MET A 33 1.31 19.81 -2.03
CA MET A 33 2.16 19.86 -3.22
C MET A 33 3.16 18.71 -3.28
N ARG A 34 3.55 18.12 -2.14
CA ARG A 34 4.57 17.07 -2.08
C ARG A 34 4.49 16.20 -0.84
N VAL A 35 5.04 15.00 -0.98
CA VAL A 35 5.43 14.13 0.14
C VAL A 35 6.82 14.51 0.62
N GLU A 36 7.02 14.58 1.94
CA GLU A 36 8.29 14.93 2.56
C GLU A 36 9.00 13.73 3.20
N ARG A 37 8.22 12.79 3.76
CA ARG A 37 8.77 11.61 4.42
C ARG A 37 7.89 10.40 4.21
N VAL A 38 8.52 9.27 3.96
CA VAL A 38 7.87 7.97 3.85
C VAL A 38 8.56 6.94 4.73
N ARG A 39 7.80 5.95 5.19
CA ARG A 39 8.31 4.68 5.71
C ARG A 39 8.16 3.63 4.62
N ILE A 40 9.22 2.89 4.36
CA ILE A 40 9.24 1.77 3.41
C ILE A 40 9.30 0.47 4.20
N SER A 41 8.45 -0.48 3.85
CA SER A 41 8.42 -1.81 4.43
C SER A 41 8.13 -2.86 3.36
N LYS A 42 8.44 -4.13 3.63
CA LYS A 42 8.01 -5.24 2.78
C LYS A 42 6.57 -5.57 3.11
N VAL A 43 5.75 -5.81 2.08
CA VAL A 43 4.42 -6.39 2.26
C VAL A 43 4.63 -7.84 2.71
N PRO A 44 4.04 -8.26 3.84
CA PRO A 44 4.11 -9.66 4.24
C PRO A 44 3.55 -10.52 3.11
N PRO A 45 4.13 -11.70 2.83
CA PRO A 45 3.52 -12.61 1.88
C PRO A 45 2.08 -12.86 2.33
N LYS A 46 1.11 -12.73 1.40
CA LYS A 46 -0.28 -13.10 1.70
C LYS A 46 -0.24 -14.55 2.17
N SER A 47 -0.42 -14.77 3.46
CA SER A 47 -0.57 -16.12 3.98
C SER A 47 -1.81 -16.67 3.32
N ASN A 48 -1.62 -17.66 2.45
CA ASN A 48 -2.66 -18.27 1.65
C ASN A 48 -3.56 -19.11 2.58
N GLY A 49 -4.43 -18.41 3.32
CA GLY A 49 -5.32 -18.96 4.34
C GLY A 49 -6.77 -19.13 3.90
N GLU A 50 -7.09 -19.03 2.62
CA GLU A 50 -8.40 -19.45 2.09
C GLU A 50 -8.27 -20.80 1.40
N ASN A 51 -8.23 -21.84 2.23
CA ASN A 51 -8.52 -23.21 1.80
C ASN A 51 -9.48 -23.79 2.85
N GLY A 52 -10.78 -23.79 2.55
CA GLY A 52 -11.77 -24.47 3.39
C GLY A 52 -13.14 -23.79 3.53
N LYS A 53 -13.93 -23.75 2.45
CA LYS A 53 -15.34 -24.15 2.49
C LYS A 53 -15.83 -24.54 1.09
N ALA A 54 -15.52 -25.78 0.74
CA ALA A 54 -16.50 -26.64 0.08
C ALA A 54 -17.67 -26.86 1.06
N ASP A 55 -18.81 -27.31 0.53
CA ASP A 55 -20.14 -27.44 1.16
C ASP A 55 -20.92 -26.11 1.09
N GLU A 56 -21.90 -25.94 0.20
CA GLU A 56 -23.12 -26.75 0.13
C GLU A 56 -23.78 -26.61 -1.26
N ARG A 57 -23.79 -27.72 -2.03
CA ARG A 57 -24.81 -27.98 -3.06
C ARG A 57 -25.58 -29.19 -2.55
N ALA A 58 -26.78 -28.96 -2.04
CA ALA A 58 -27.84 -29.93 -1.85
C ALA A 58 -29.14 -29.33 -2.38
#